data_AF-A0A7X6FD88-F1
#
_entry.id   AF-A0A7X6FD88-F1
#
_cell.length_a   1.000
_cell.length_b   1.000
_cell.length_c   1.000
_cell.angle_alpha   90.00
_cell.angle_beta   90.00
_cell.angle_gamma   90.00
#
_symmetry.space_group_name_H-M   'P 1'
#
loop_
_entity.id
_entity.type
_entity.pdbx_description
1 polymer ?
#
loop_
_entity_poly.entity_id
_entity_poly.type
_entity_poly.pdbx_seq_one_letter_code
_entity_poly.pdbx_strand_id
1 'polypeptide(L)' 'MNDDFRLKLVKIRDEKVAHRNELLAMKLQGAAAKWVNEDIDIDGMIAREQLAIDNLDDTIARLS' A
#
# COMPACT_ATOMS: atom_id res chain seq x y z
N MET A 1 26.20 2.14 -7.62
CA MET A 1 25.16 2.03 -8.67
C MET A 1 23.93 1.26 -8.18
N ASN A 2 24.07 0.24 -7.31
CA ASN A 2 22.92 -0.49 -6.73
C ASN A 2 22.13 0.36 -5.70
N ASP A 3 22.80 1.29 -5.00
CA ASP A 3 22.16 2.12 -3.97
C ASP A 3 21.08 3.07 -4.52
N ASP A 4 21.27 3.61 -5.73
CA ASP A 4 20.29 4.52 -6.37
C ASP A 4 19.03 3.75 -6.80
N PHE A 5 19.22 2.53 -7.29
CA PHE A 5 18.11 1.63 -7.62
C PHE A 5 17.35 1.19 -6.35
N ARG A 6 18.09 0.82 -5.28
CA ARG A 6 17.49 0.47 -4.00
C ARG A 6 16.74 1.64 -3.37
N LEU A 7 17.29 2.85 -3.44
CA LEU A 7 16.64 4.07 -2.96
C LEU A 7 15.34 4.35 -3.72
N LYS A 8 15.30 4.11 -5.04
CA LYS A 8 14.08 4.24 -5.83
C LYS A 8 13.00 3.24 -5.40
N LEU A 9 13.36 1.99 -5.14
CA LEU A 9 12.41 0.98 -4.66
C LEU A 9 11.85 1.31 -3.27
N VAL A 10 12.69 1.81 -2.36
CA VAL A 10 12.24 2.28 -1.04
C VAL A 10 11.22 3.41 -1.17
N LYS A 11 11.45 4.39 -2.06
CA LYS A 11 10.49 5.47 -2.30
C LYS A 11 9.13 4.95 -2.80
N ILE A 12 9.14 4.02 -3.75
CA ILE A 12 7.90 3.40 -4.26
C ILE A 12 7.18 2.63 -3.15
N ARG A 13 7.93 1.94 -2.28
CA ARG A 13 7.39 1.22 -1.13
C ARG A 13 6.74 2.16 -0.12
N ASP A 14 7.34 3.31 0.15
CA ASP A 14 6.77 4.32 1.03
C ASP A 14 5.49 4.95 0.47
N GLU A 15 5.44 5.23 -0.83
CA GLU A 15 4.21 5.67 -1.53
C GLU A 15 3.08 4.65 -1.38
N LYS A 16 3.40 3.35 -1.53
CA LYS A 16 2.44 2.27 -1.37
C LYS A 16 1.93 2.13 0.06
N VAL A 17 2.81 2.30 1.04
CA VAL A 17 2.44 2.33 2.47
C VAL A 17 1.49 3.51 2.74
N ALA A 18 1.78 4.70 2.21
CA ALA A 18 0.91 5.86 2.37
C ALA A 18 -0.49 5.61 1.80
N HIS A 19 -0.58 5.09 0.57
CA HIS A 19 -1.84 4.77 -0.08
C HIS A 19 -2.65 3.71 0.68
N ARG A 20 -1.99 2.65 1.16
CA ARG A 20 -2.62 1.64 2.02
C ARG A 20 -3.15 2.24 3.33
N ASN A 21 -2.42 3.18 3.93
CA ASN A 21 -2.85 3.85 5.15
C ASN A 21 -4.05 4.78 4.89
N GLU A 22 -4.11 5.44 3.74
CA GLU A 22 -5.30 6.21 3.31
C GLU A 22 -6.51 5.29 3.16
N LEU A 23 -6.36 4.12 2.51
CA LEU A 23 -7.44 3.14 2.40
C LEU A 23 -7.89 2.60 3.76
N LEU A 24 -6.95 2.38 4.69
CA LEU A 24 -7.28 2.02 6.08
C LEU A 24 -8.04 3.14 6.79
N ALA A 25 -7.64 4.40 6.59
CA ALA A 25 -8.35 5.54 7.14
C ALA A 25 -9.77 5.66 6.56
N MET A 26 -9.92 5.45 5.25
CA MET A 26 -11.23 5.39 4.59
C MET A 26 -12.10 4.24 5.12
N LYS A 27 -11.51 3.05 5.35
CA LYS A 27 -12.22 1.92 5.96
C LYS A 27 -12.72 2.26 7.37
N LEU A 28 -11.87 2.89 8.19
CA LEU A 28 -12.21 3.28 9.57
C LEU A 28 -13.26 4.39 9.61
N GLN A 29 -13.13 5.41 8.75
CA GLN A 29 -14.10 6.50 8.63
C GLN A 29 -15.41 6.02 7.98
N GLY A 30 -15.35 5.06 7.07
CA GLY A 30 -16.49 4.47 6.40
C GLY A 30 -17.26 3.43 7.19
N ALA A 31 -16.62 2.79 8.16
CA ALA A 31 -17.33 2.07 9.21
C ALA A 31 -18.20 3.02 10.06
N ALA A 32 -17.83 4.31 10.16
CA ALA A 32 -18.60 5.32 10.90
C ALA A 32 -19.69 6.00 10.05
N ALA A 33 -19.43 6.24 8.76
CA ALA A 33 -20.40 6.81 7.83
C ALA A 33 -20.88 5.70 6.88
N LYS A 34 -22.06 5.11 7.11
CA LYS A 34 -22.70 4.13 6.20
C LYS A 34 -22.49 4.57 4.74
N TRP A 35 -21.58 3.93 4.01
CA TRP A 35 -21.38 4.16 2.58
C TRP A 35 -22.60 3.60 1.86
N VAL A 36 -23.60 4.46 1.72
CA VAL A 36 -24.88 4.20 1.08
C VAL A 36 -24.60 4.17 -0.43
N ASN A 37 -24.71 2.98 -1.05
CA ASN A 37 -24.89 2.71 -2.48
C ASN A 37 -23.72 2.35 -3.41
N GLU A 38 -22.45 2.30 -3.01
CA GLU A 38 -21.41 1.67 -3.85
C GLU A 38 -20.57 0.70 -3.03
N ASP A 39 -20.51 -0.55 -3.49
CA ASP A 39 -19.76 -1.65 -2.88
C ASP A 39 -18.27 -1.46 -3.22
N ILE A 40 -17.66 -0.40 -2.67
CA ILE A 40 -16.23 -0.15 -2.84
C ILE A 40 -15.48 -1.22 -2.06
N ASP A 41 -14.80 -2.11 -2.78
CA ASP A 41 -13.95 -3.17 -2.22
C ASP A 41 -12.65 -2.60 -1.63
N ILE A 42 -12.79 -1.82 -0.55
CA ILE A 42 -11.66 -1.22 0.18
C ILE A 42 -10.74 -2.32 0.72
N ASP A 43 -11.29 -3.47 1.10
CA ASP A 43 -10.52 -4.61 1.59
C ASP A 43 -9.66 -5.24 0.50
N GLY A 44 -10.20 -5.44 -0.70
CA GLY A 44 -9.42 -5.88 -1.85
C GLY A 44 -8.38 -4.87 -2.30
N MET A 45 -8.67 -3.56 -2.20
CA MET A 45 -7.68 -2.51 -2.47
C MET A 45 -6.54 -2.55 -1.45
N ILE A 46 -6.83 -2.67 -0.15
CA ILE A 46 -5.81 -2.81 0.91
C ILE A 46 -4.96 -4.06 0.68
N ALA A 47 -5.57 -5.20 0.34
CA ALA A 47 -4.86 -6.45 0.09
C ALA A 47 -3.88 -6.33 -1.11
N ARG A 48 -4.29 -5.63 -2.18
CA ARG A 48 -3.42 -5.38 -3.34
C ARG A 48 -2.23 -4.48 -2.98
N GLU A 49 -2.46 -3.42 -2.21
CA GLU A 49 -1.37 -2.55 -1.79
C GLU A 49 -0.41 -3.27 -0.82
N GLN A 50 -0.92 -4.13 0.07
CA GLN A 50 -0.08 -4.97 0.93
C GLN A 50 0.78 -5.93 0.12
N LEU A 51 0.21 -6.61 -0.87
CA LEU A 51 0.97 -7.51 -1.76
C LEU A 51 2.07 -6.75 -2.54
N ALA A 52 1.80 -5.52 -2.98
CA ALA A 52 2.79 -4.69 -3.65
C ALA A 52 3.95 -4.31 -2.70
N ILE A 53 3.64 -3.96 -1.45
CA ILE A 53 4.65 -3.68 -0.41
C ILE A 53 5.51 -4.91 -0.14
N ASP A 54 4.89 -6.09 0.04
CA ASP A 54 5.61 -7.33 0.35
C ASP A 54 6.59 -7.70 -0.79
N ASN A 55 6.16 -7.57 -2.05
CA ASN A 55 7.03 -7.79 -3.21
C ASN A 55 8.19 -6.79 -3.30
N LEU A 56 7.96 -5.53 -2.92
CA LEU A 56 8.99 -4.50 -2.88
C LEU A 56 10.00 -4.78 -1.76
N ASP A 57 9.53 -5.17 -0.57
CA ASP A 57 10.38 -5.55 0.56
C ASP A 57 11.27 -6.75 0.21
N ASP A 58 10.71 -7.80 -0.41
CA ASP A 58 11.46 -8.95 -0.91
C ASP A 58 12.52 -8.55 -1.95
N THR A 59 12.16 -7.67 -2.88
CA THR A 59 13.08 -7.19 -3.92
C THR A 59 14.21 -6.36 -3.32
N ILE A 60 13.91 -5.46 -2.40
CA ILE A 60 14.90 -4.63 -1.69
C ILE A 60 15.84 -5.52 -0.86
N ALA A 61 15.30 -6.53 -0.16
CA ALA A 61 16.09 -7.46 0.64
C ALA A 61 17.08 -8.26 -0.21
N ARG A 62 16.69 -8.68 -1.42
CA ARG A 62 17.57 -9.38 -2.37
C ARG A 62 18.68 -8.50 -2.96
N LEU A 63 18.54 -7.18 -2.86
CA LEU A 63 19.54 -6.21 -3.32
C LEU A 63 20.50 -5.78 -2.20
N SER A 64 20.33 -6.29 -0.97
CA SER A 64 21.17 -5.98 0.19
C SER A 64 22.46 -6.80 0.25
#